data_AF-A0A4U6RAS7-F1
#
_entry.id   AF-A0A4U6RAS7-F1
#
_cell.length_a   1.000
_cell.length_b   1.000
_cell.length_c   1.000
_cell.angle_alpha   90.00
_cell.angle_beta   90.00
_cell.angle_gamma   90.00
#
_symmetry.space_group_name_H-M   'P 1'
#
loop_
_entity.id
_entity.type
_entity.pdbx_description
1 polymer ?
#
loop_
_entity_poly.entity_id
_entity_poly.type
_entity_poly.pdbx_seq_one_letter_code
_entity_poly.pdbx_strand_id
1 'polypeptide(L)'
;MDQFYLAFGKAMAAWGEVEYGMSIWFATCTGLHYDIAKELFFSPKSYSARSDLFSAALDTAGGTTHIWLPPSEPPKLDQHWLDLIAAGRNKAIMYNSVRNRLAHGVMHPNRSSVSGTEWRLKEPSEWQRNEGYTQSQLLIIARNFRKLSEVLRMSWLTQTRKESPEPFARQLLELPNEADSSEPSEKQKLAISKLGPPTKQP
;
A
#
# COMPACT_ATOMS: atom_id res chain seq x y z
N MET A 1 -9.61 -22.96 -13.28
CA MET A 1 -10.38 -21.70 -13.34
C MET A 1 -10.53 -21.13 -11.92
N ASP A 2 -11.07 -21.91 -10.98
CA ASP A 2 -11.36 -21.48 -9.60
C ASP A 2 -10.15 -20.89 -8.85
N GLN A 3 -8.96 -21.46 -9.03
CA GLN A 3 -7.74 -20.94 -8.38
C GLN A 3 -7.33 -19.55 -8.87
N PHE A 4 -7.61 -19.20 -10.13
CA PHE A 4 -7.30 -17.88 -10.68
C PHE A 4 -8.22 -16.81 -10.06
N TYR A 5 -9.53 -17.08 -10.04
CA TYR A 5 -10.52 -16.19 -9.39
C TYR A 5 -10.24 -16.04 -7.90
N LEU A 6 -9.83 -17.11 -7.23
CA LEU A 6 -9.42 -17.05 -5.82
C LEU A 6 -8.18 -16.17 -5.63
N ALA A 7 -7.17 -16.27 -6.50
CA ALA A 7 -5.98 -15.42 -6.43
C ALA A 7 -6.33 -13.95 -6.68
N PHE A 8 -7.21 -13.68 -7.65
CA PHE A 8 -7.74 -12.34 -7.92
C PHE A 8 -8.48 -11.77 -6.70
N GLY A 9 -9.42 -12.53 -6.13
CA GLY A 9 -10.19 -12.13 -4.95
C GLY A 9 -9.28 -11.84 -3.75
N LYS A 10 -8.24 -12.65 -3.54
CA LYS A 10 -7.21 -12.40 -2.52
C LYS A 10 -6.47 -11.08 -2.74
N ALA A 11 -6.12 -10.75 -3.98
CA ALA A 11 -5.45 -9.50 -4.30
C ALA A 11 -6.36 -8.29 -4.05
N MET A 12 -7.61 -8.33 -4.50
CA MET A 12 -8.59 -7.26 -4.27
C MET A 12 -8.93 -7.08 -2.78
N ALA A 13 -9.10 -8.18 -2.04
CA ALA A 13 -9.32 -8.12 -0.60
C ALA A 13 -8.12 -7.50 0.14
N ALA A 14 -6.90 -7.92 -0.19
CA ALA A 14 -5.68 -7.37 0.40
C ALA A 14 -5.50 -5.87 0.10
N TRP A 15 -5.93 -5.40 -1.08
CA TRP A 15 -5.96 -3.96 -1.36
C TRP A 15 -6.95 -3.22 -0.45
N GLY A 16 -8.14 -3.78 -0.23
CA GLY A 16 -9.10 -3.22 0.73
C GLY A 16 -8.50 -3.07 2.14
N GLU A 17 -7.66 -4.01 2.56
CA GLU A 17 -6.94 -3.93 3.84
C GLU A 17 -5.90 -2.79 3.86
N VAL A 18 -5.21 -2.51 2.74
CA VAL A 18 -4.30 -1.35 2.62
C VAL A 18 -5.08 -0.06 2.83
N GLU A 19 -6.21 0.12 2.13
CA GLU A 19 -7.04 1.32 2.24
C GLU A 19 -7.64 1.47 3.65
N TYR A 20 -8.02 0.36 4.28
CA TYR A 20 -8.45 0.36 5.68
C TYR A 20 -7.32 0.82 6.62
N GLY A 21 -6.10 0.31 6.47
CA GLY A 21 -4.94 0.76 7.24
C GLY A 21 -4.66 2.26 7.09
N MET A 22 -4.78 2.78 5.87
CA MET A 22 -4.66 4.22 5.61
C MET A 22 -5.79 5.02 6.25
N SER A 23 -7.04 4.51 6.25
CA SER A 23 -8.18 5.19 6.87
C SER A 23 -8.01 5.36 8.39
N ILE A 24 -7.37 4.40 9.06
CA ILE A 24 -7.06 4.47 10.49
C ILE A 24 -6.06 5.60 10.73
N TRP A 25 -4.97 5.65 9.96
CA TRP A 25 -3.99 6.72 10.09
C TRP A 25 -4.56 8.09 9.72
N PHE A 26 -5.46 8.16 8.75
CA PHE A 26 -6.18 9.38 8.41
C PHE A 26 -7.00 9.90 9.60
N ALA A 27 -7.70 9.02 10.32
CA ALA A 27 -8.40 9.38 11.55
C ALA A 27 -7.43 9.94 12.61
N THR A 28 -6.28 9.29 12.82
CA THR A 28 -5.25 9.76 13.76
C THR A 28 -4.70 11.14 13.37
N CYS A 29 -4.39 11.36 12.08
CA CYS A 29 -3.83 12.63 11.60
C CYS A 29 -4.83 13.78 11.74
N THR A 30 -6.09 13.54 11.38
CA THR A 30 -7.14 14.55 11.46
C THR A 30 -7.61 14.78 12.91
N GLY A 31 -7.56 13.77 13.77
CA GLY A 31 -8.15 13.78 15.11
C GLY A 31 -9.68 13.61 15.10
N LEU A 32 -10.26 13.24 13.95
CA LEU A 32 -11.68 12.96 13.84
C LEU A 32 -12.01 11.59 14.45
N HIS A 33 -13.25 11.43 14.93
CA HIS A 33 -13.76 10.11 15.29
C HIS A 33 -13.69 9.17 14.08
N TYR A 34 -13.33 7.90 14.31
CA TYR A 34 -13.04 6.95 13.24
C TYR A 34 -14.18 6.83 12.22
N ASP A 35 -15.44 6.79 12.67
CA ASP A 35 -16.58 6.69 11.76
C ASP A 35 -16.67 7.87 10.79
N ILE A 36 -16.45 9.11 11.27
CA ILE A 36 -16.46 10.31 10.43
C ILE A 36 -15.25 10.30 9.49
N ALA A 37 -14.08 9.99 10.02
CA ALA A 37 -12.83 9.95 9.26
C ALA A 37 -12.90 8.91 8.13
N LYS A 38 -13.47 7.74 8.40
CA LYS A 38 -13.67 6.66 7.43
C LYS A 38 -14.60 7.11 6.31
N GLU A 39 -15.78 7.66 6.62
CA GLU A 39 -16.70 8.15 5.58
C GLU A 39 -16.06 9.26 4.73
N LEU A 40 -15.32 10.18 5.36
CA LEU A 40 -14.60 11.23 4.64
C LEU A 40 -13.49 10.66 3.75
N PHE A 41 -12.70 9.71 4.27
CA PHE A 41 -11.61 9.06 3.53
C PHE A 41 -12.12 8.26 2.33
N PHE A 42 -13.27 7.60 2.42
CA PHE A 42 -13.85 6.83 1.32
C PHE A 42 -14.82 7.62 0.43
N SER A 43 -15.09 8.89 0.75
CA SER A 43 -15.94 9.76 -0.09
C SER A 43 -15.42 10.00 -1.52
N PRO A 44 -14.10 10.13 -1.78
CA PRO A 44 -13.60 10.26 -3.15
C PRO A 44 -13.64 8.92 -3.89
N LYS A 45 -14.10 8.95 -5.16
CA LYS A 45 -14.24 7.74 -6.00
C LYS A 45 -12.92 7.14 -6.48
N SER A 46 -11.84 7.93 -6.50
CA SER A 46 -10.52 7.48 -6.97
C SER A 46 -9.56 7.33 -5.80
N TYR A 47 -8.65 6.36 -5.89
CA TYR A 47 -7.59 6.20 -4.90
C TYR A 47 -6.66 7.43 -4.86
N SER A 48 -6.35 8.04 -6.01
CA SER A 48 -5.50 9.24 -6.04
C SER A 48 -6.07 10.37 -5.20
N ALA A 49 -7.37 10.67 -5.32
CA ALA A 49 -8.01 11.70 -4.52
C ALA A 49 -8.01 11.38 -3.01
N ARG A 50 -8.14 10.10 -2.64
CA ARG A 50 -8.00 9.64 -1.25
C ARG A 50 -6.56 9.81 -0.75
N SER A 51 -5.59 9.53 -1.60
CA SER A 51 -4.18 9.74 -1.30
C SER A 51 -3.85 11.22 -1.11
N ASP A 52 -4.41 12.11 -1.92
CA ASP A 52 -4.21 13.56 -1.80
C ASP A 52 -4.85 14.10 -0.52
N LEU A 53 -6.08 13.67 -0.23
CA LEU A 53 -6.76 13.97 1.03
C LEU A 53 -5.93 13.52 2.24
N PHE A 54 -5.33 12.34 2.17
CA PHE A 54 -4.47 11.84 3.24
C PHE A 54 -3.14 12.62 3.36
N SER A 55 -2.58 13.09 2.24
CA SER A 55 -1.40 13.95 2.25
C SER A 55 -1.68 15.24 3.03
N ALA A 56 -2.81 15.89 2.73
CA ALA A 56 -3.22 17.11 3.44
C ALA A 56 -3.43 16.88 4.94
N ALA A 57 -3.94 15.72 5.33
CA ALA A 57 -4.06 15.33 6.73
C ALA A 57 -2.70 15.14 7.42
N LEU A 58 -1.71 14.53 6.73
CA LEU A 58 -0.35 14.39 7.25
C LEU A 58 0.32 15.75 7.45
N ASP A 59 0.17 16.67 6.50
CA ASP A 59 0.67 18.04 6.63
C ASP A 59 0.07 18.74 7.86
N THR A 60 -1.23 18.57 8.09
CA THR A 60 -1.93 19.16 9.24
C THR A 60 -1.54 18.50 10.58
N ALA A 61 -1.15 17.23 10.58
CA ALA A 61 -0.76 16.49 11.79
C ALA A 61 0.64 16.85 12.32
N GLY A 62 1.40 17.66 11.57
CA GLY A 62 2.78 18.04 11.88
C GLY A 62 3.75 17.89 10.71
N GLY A 63 3.28 17.53 9.52
CA GLY A 63 4.10 17.46 8.31
C GLY A 63 4.67 18.81 7.91
N THR A 64 5.96 18.83 7.58
CA THR A 64 6.81 20.02 7.45
C THR A 64 6.55 20.91 6.24
N THR A 65 5.47 20.69 5.47
CA THR A 65 5.46 21.17 4.09
C THR A 65 5.03 22.63 3.90
N HIS A 66 4.18 23.23 4.75
CA HIS A 66 3.56 24.53 4.39
C HIS A 66 3.24 25.56 5.49
N ILE A 67 3.77 25.44 6.72
CA ILE A 67 3.45 26.44 7.75
C ILE A 67 4.46 27.60 7.70
N TRP A 68 4.07 28.71 7.06
CA TRP A 68 4.78 30.01 7.12
C TRP A 68 4.75 30.66 8.51
N LEU A 69 4.03 30.08 9.46
CA LEU A 69 3.89 30.53 10.83
C LEU A 69 4.35 29.42 11.78
N PRO A 70 4.99 29.75 12.92
CA PRO A 70 5.26 28.76 13.93
C PRO A 70 3.93 28.13 14.38
N PRO A 71 3.84 26.78 14.46
CA PRO A 71 2.61 26.12 14.87
C PRO A 71 2.28 26.53 16.30
N SER A 72 1.03 26.95 16.52
CA SER A 72 0.52 27.31 17.86
C SER A 72 0.35 26.10 18.78
N GLU A 73 0.35 24.89 18.21
CA GLU A 73 0.18 23.63 18.92
C GLU A 73 1.32 22.66 18.56
N PRO A 74 1.77 21.81 19.50
CA PRO A 74 2.73 20.77 19.21
C PRO A 74 2.16 19.76 18.17
N PRO A 75 3.01 19.17 17.32
CA PRO A 75 2.56 18.21 16.33
C PRO A 75 1.89 17.00 17.01
N LYS A 76 0.82 16.49 16.38
CA LYS A 76 0.03 15.35 16.92
C LYS A 76 0.80 14.05 16.85
N LEU A 77 1.75 13.95 15.93
CA LEU A 77 2.61 12.80 15.72
C LEU A 77 4.07 13.26 15.70
N ASP A 78 4.94 12.43 16.28
CA ASP A 78 6.39 12.59 16.16
C ASP A 78 6.81 12.45 14.68
N GLN A 79 7.89 13.13 14.31
CA GLN A 79 8.37 13.19 12.93
C GLN A 79 8.67 11.80 12.34
N HIS A 80 9.21 10.87 13.14
CA HIS A 80 9.51 9.53 12.66
C HIS A 80 8.25 8.74 12.28
N TRP A 81 7.14 8.98 12.99
CA TRP A 81 5.84 8.41 12.64
C TRP A 81 5.27 9.04 11.37
N LEU A 82 5.34 10.37 11.24
CA LEU A 82 4.91 11.07 10.03
C LEU A 82 5.67 10.57 8.79
N ASP A 83 6.99 10.42 8.90
CA ASP A 83 7.85 9.91 7.82
C ASP A 83 7.49 8.47 7.43
N LEU A 84 7.25 7.60 8.42
CA LEU A 84 6.82 6.22 8.18
C LEU A 84 5.49 6.17 7.42
N ILE A 85 4.50 6.94 7.85
CA ILE A 85 3.15 6.92 7.26
C ILE A 85 3.18 7.54 5.86
N ALA A 86 3.93 8.62 5.66
CA ALA A 86 4.15 9.23 4.35
C ALA A 86 4.83 8.24 3.38
N ALA A 87 5.85 7.50 3.85
CA ALA A 87 6.46 6.44 3.08
C ALA A 87 5.47 5.31 2.74
N GLY A 88 4.60 4.92 3.69
CA GLY A 88 3.56 3.92 3.51
C GLY A 88 2.54 4.33 2.42
N ARG A 89 2.08 5.58 2.48
CA ARG A 89 1.24 6.21 1.43
C ARG A 89 1.94 6.17 0.07
N ASN A 90 3.21 6.57 0.02
CA ASN A 90 3.97 6.60 -1.23
C ASN A 90 4.14 5.20 -1.82
N LYS A 91 4.34 4.17 -0.99
CA LYS A 91 4.35 2.77 -1.44
C LYS A 91 2.99 2.36 -2.03
N ALA A 92 1.89 2.72 -1.36
CA ALA A 92 0.55 2.45 -1.87
C ALA A 92 0.25 3.19 -3.20
N ILE A 93 0.80 4.39 -3.41
CA ILE A 93 0.76 5.09 -4.71
C ILE A 93 1.48 4.28 -5.80
N MET A 94 2.68 3.77 -5.52
CA MET A 94 3.41 2.93 -6.49
C MET A 94 2.60 1.68 -6.88
N TYR A 95 1.80 1.15 -5.96
CA TYR A 95 0.95 -0.03 -6.16
C TYR A 95 -0.39 0.28 -6.88
N ASN A 96 -0.75 1.56 -7.01
CA ASN A 96 -2.05 1.96 -7.55
C ASN A 96 -2.26 1.56 -9.02
N SER A 97 -1.20 1.53 -9.84
CA SER A 97 -1.30 1.09 -11.23
C SER A 97 -1.77 -0.36 -11.33
N VAL A 98 -1.18 -1.25 -10.52
CA VAL A 98 -1.58 -2.66 -10.41
C VAL A 98 -3.01 -2.77 -9.90
N ARG A 99 -3.40 -2.01 -8.87
CA ARG A 99 -4.78 -1.99 -8.39
C ARG A 99 -5.77 -1.55 -9.47
N ASN A 100 -5.45 -0.53 -10.25
CA ASN A 100 -6.33 -0.08 -11.33
C ASN A 100 -6.50 -1.17 -12.39
N ARG A 101 -5.42 -1.90 -12.71
CA ARG A 101 -5.50 -3.10 -13.56
C ARG A 101 -6.36 -4.20 -12.95
N LEU A 102 -6.28 -4.44 -11.64
CA LEU A 102 -7.18 -5.39 -10.96
C LEU A 102 -8.66 -4.96 -11.06
N ALA A 103 -8.94 -3.67 -10.86
CA ALA A 103 -10.31 -3.16 -10.83
C ALA A 103 -10.96 -3.06 -12.21
N HIS A 104 -10.18 -2.80 -13.26
CA HIS A 104 -10.68 -2.54 -14.61
C HIS A 104 -10.28 -3.60 -15.64
N GLY A 105 -9.40 -4.53 -15.25
CA GLY A 105 -8.96 -5.61 -16.10
C GLY A 105 -10.04 -6.65 -16.33
N VAL A 106 -9.93 -7.36 -17.45
CA VAL A 106 -10.81 -8.46 -17.83
C VAL A 106 -10.03 -9.76 -17.72
N MET A 107 -10.65 -10.75 -17.09
CA MET A 107 -10.07 -12.10 -17.00
C MET A 107 -10.28 -12.81 -18.34
N HIS A 108 -9.18 -13.19 -18.99
CA HIS A 108 -9.19 -13.73 -20.32
C HIS A 108 -8.49 -15.10 -20.39
N PRO A 109 -9.08 -16.11 -21.05
CA PRO A 109 -8.39 -17.36 -21.34
C PRO A 109 -7.33 -17.13 -22.42
N ASN A 110 -6.06 -17.27 -22.09
CA ASN A 110 -4.98 -17.29 -23.05
C ASN A 110 -4.75 -18.74 -23.53
N ARG A 111 -4.94 -19.00 -24.83
CA ARG A 111 -4.67 -20.31 -25.42
C ARG A 111 -3.19 -20.38 -25.79
N SER A 112 -2.38 -21.03 -24.95
CA SER A 112 -1.04 -21.45 -25.35
C SER A 112 -1.14 -22.69 -26.23
N SER A 113 -0.29 -22.82 -27.25
CA SER A 113 -0.31 -23.96 -28.17
C SER A 113 0.20 -25.27 -27.56
N VAL A 114 0.68 -25.27 -26.31
CA VAL A 114 1.45 -26.38 -25.74
C VAL A 114 0.92 -26.91 -24.40
N SER A 115 0.18 -26.13 -23.59
CA SER A 115 -0.10 -26.52 -22.19
C SER A 115 -1.54 -26.29 -21.67
N GLY A 116 -2.51 -26.12 -22.57
CA GLY A 116 -3.90 -25.87 -22.17
C GLY A 116 -4.22 -24.39 -21.96
N THR A 117 -5.42 -24.11 -21.46
CA THR A 117 -5.92 -22.74 -21.30
C THR A 117 -5.40 -22.12 -20.01
N GLU A 118 -4.54 -21.11 -20.12
CA GLU A 118 -4.05 -20.33 -18.98
C GLU A 118 -4.90 -19.06 -18.82
N TRP A 119 -5.37 -18.77 -17.61
CA TRP A 119 -6.12 -17.54 -17.35
C TRP A 119 -5.16 -16.39 -17.04
N ARG A 120 -5.43 -15.21 -17.63
CA ARG A 120 -4.68 -13.98 -17.39
C ARG A 120 -5.63 -12.81 -17.17
N LEU A 121 -5.24 -11.84 -16.35
CA LEU A 121 -5.94 -10.57 -16.19
C LEU A 121 -5.28 -9.53 -17.10
N LYS A 122 -6.06 -8.93 -18.00
CA LYS A 122 -5.57 -7.99 -19.02
C LYS A 122 -6.37 -6.70 -19.02
N GLU A 123 -5.78 -5.62 -19.49
CA GLU A 123 -6.57 -4.45 -19.87
C GLU A 123 -7.38 -4.75 -21.15
N PRO A 124 -8.58 -4.18 -21.34
CA PRO A 124 -9.36 -4.37 -22.56
C PRO A 124 -8.60 -4.04 -23.86
N SER A 125 -7.72 -3.02 -23.80
CA SER A 125 -6.85 -2.59 -24.90
C SER A 125 -5.79 -3.63 -25.29
N GLU A 126 -5.49 -4.59 -24.40
CA GLU A 126 -4.43 -5.59 -24.56
C GLU A 126 -4.97 -6.98 -24.88
N TRP A 127 -6.25 -7.10 -25.28
CA TRP A 127 -6.98 -8.35 -25.47
C TRP A 127 -6.22 -9.40 -26.29
N GLN A 128 -5.61 -8.96 -27.40
CA GLN A 128 -4.89 -9.80 -28.37
C GLN A 128 -3.45 -10.14 -27.95
N ARG A 129 -2.90 -9.48 -26.93
CA ARG A 129 -1.52 -9.70 -26.50
C ARG A 129 -1.43 -10.88 -25.56
N ASN A 130 -0.28 -11.53 -25.50
CA ASN A 130 -0.01 -12.56 -24.49
C ASN A 130 0.27 -11.96 -23.09
N GLU A 131 0.37 -10.65 -22.99
CA GLU A 131 0.62 -9.90 -21.75
C GLU A 131 -0.58 -10.00 -20.77
N GLY A 132 -0.33 -9.73 -19.49
CA GLY A 132 -1.33 -9.78 -18.42
C GLY A 132 -0.87 -10.54 -17.18
N TYR A 133 -1.58 -10.38 -16.06
CA TYR A 133 -1.23 -11.03 -14.81
C TYR A 133 -1.67 -12.50 -14.78
N THR A 134 -0.71 -13.39 -14.58
CA THR A 134 -0.95 -14.81 -14.32
C THR A 134 -1.45 -15.05 -12.89
N GLN A 135 -1.89 -16.28 -12.60
CA GLN A 135 -2.26 -16.68 -11.24
C GLN A 135 -1.11 -16.44 -10.23
N SER A 136 0.13 -16.76 -10.60
CA SER A 136 1.28 -16.57 -9.70
C SER A 136 1.55 -15.10 -9.42
N GLN A 137 1.45 -14.24 -10.43
CA GLN A 137 1.57 -12.80 -10.25
C GLN A 137 0.47 -12.24 -9.35
N LEU A 138 -0.79 -12.68 -9.51
CA LEU A 138 -1.89 -12.28 -8.62
C LEU A 138 -1.62 -12.66 -7.16
N LEU A 139 -1.01 -13.83 -6.91
CA LEU A 139 -0.63 -14.24 -5.55
C LEU A 139 0.52 -13.39 -4.99
N ILE A 140 1.49 -12.99 -5.82
CA ILE A 140 2.57 -12.06 -5.42
C ILE A 140 1.97 -10.70 -5.05
N ILE A 141 1.08 -10.17 -5.88
CA ILE A 141 0.37 -8.91 -5.64
C ILE A 141 -0.39 -8.98 -4.32
N ALA A 142 -1.20 -10.03 -4.12
CA ALA A 142 -1.96 -10.21 -2.88
C ALA A 142 -1.05 -10.24 -1.65
N ARG A 143 0.11 -10.93 -1.74
CA ARG A 143 1.09 -10.99 -0.65
C ARG A 143 1.67 -9.61 -0.35
N ASN A 144 2.08 -8.86 -1.37
CA ASN A 144 2.71 -7.55 -1.20
C ASN A 144 1.71 -6.52 -0.66
N PHE A 145 0.45 -6.54 -1.12
CA PHE A 145 -0.63 -5.73 -0.53
C PHE A 145 -0.87 -6.07 0.93
N ARG A 146 -0.97 -7.37 1.27
CA ARG A 146 -1.19 -7.78 2.66
C ARG A 146 -0.07 -7.29 3.58
N LYS A 147 1.19 -7.47 3.18
CA LYS A 147 2.33 -6.98 3.98
C LYS A 147 2.31 -5.46 4.14
N LEU A 148 1.96 -4.71 3.09
CA LEU A 148 1.79 -3.26 3.22
C LEU A 148 0.66 -2.90 4.19
N SER A 149 -0.48 -3.60 4.12
CA SER A 149 -1.59 -3.39 5.06
C SER A 149 -1.20 -3.73 6.50
N GLU A 150 -0.39 -4.76 6.70
CA GLU A 150 0.12 -5.18 7.99
C GLU A 150 1.02 -4.10 8.58
N VAL A 151 1.98 -3.59 7.79
CA VAL A 151 2.80 -2.45 8.18
C VAL A 151 1.92 -1.27 8.59
N LEU A 152 0.94 -0.87 7.77
CA LEU A 152 0.08 0.29 8.08
C LEU A 152 -0.76 0.07 9.35
N ARG A 153 -1.39 -1.09 9.51
CA ARG A 153 -2.27 -1.37 10.66
C ARG A 153 -1.51 -1.61 11.95
N MET A 154 -0.45 -2.42 11.90
CA MET A 154 0.31 -2.79 13.09
C MET A 154 1.15 -1.61 13.58
N SER A 155 1.67 -0.79 12.67
CA SER A 155 2.38 0.44 13.04
C SER A 155 1.48 1.40 13.80
N TRP A 156 0.19 1.53 13.43
CA TRP A 156 -0.76 2.33 14.21
C TRP A 156 -0.93 1.78 15.63
N LEU A 157 -1.13 0.46 15.78
CA LEU A 157 -1.24 -0.17 17.10
C LEU A 157 0.01 0.06 17.94
N THR A 158 1.20 -0.07 17.36
CA THR A 158 2.48 0.25 18.02
C THR A 158 2.58 1.72 18.41
N GLN A 159 2.12 2.64 17.56
CA GLN A 159 2.11 4.07 17.89
C GLN A 159 1.22 4.36 19.11
N THR A 160 0.05 3.71 19.23
CA THR A 160 -0.81 3.89 20.41
C THR A 160 -0.16 3.41 21.71
N ARG A 161 0.83 2.50 21.61
CA ARG A 161 1.66 2.01 22.71
C ARG A 161 2.92 2.84 22.95
N LYS A 162 3.15 3.90 22.17
CA LYS A 162 4.33 4.77 22.22
C LYS A 162 5.65 4.02 22.02
N GLU A 163 5.62 2.98 21.22
CA GLU A 163 6.78 2.18 20.83
C GLU A 163 7.50 2.80 19.60
N SER A 164 8.65 2.24 19.19
CA SER A 164 9.45 2.76 18.07
C SER A 164 8.86 2.42 16.69
N PRO A 165 8.87 3.36 15.72
CA PRO A 165 8.45 3.10 14.34
C PRO A 165 9.50 2.35 13.49
N GLU A 166 10.74 2.23 13.96
CA GLU A 166 11.87 1.69 13.17
C GLU A 166 11.64 0.29 12.58
N PRO A 167 11.03 -0.69 13.30
CA PRO A 167 10.78 -2.01 12.72
C PRO A 167 9.88 -1.94 11.48
N PHE A 168 8.91 -1.03 11.48
CA PHE A 168 7.99 -0.85 10.36
C PHE A 168 8.62 -0.10 9.20
N ALA A 169 9.50 0.87 9.49
CA ALA A 169 10.26 1.56 8.44
C ALA A 169 11.14 0.58 7.66
N ARG A 170 11.78 -0.36 8.36
CA ARG A 170 12.54 -1.44 7.73
C ARG A 170 11.66 -2.38 6.90
N GLN A 171 10.56 -2.88 7.47
CA GLN A 171 9.62 -3.75 6.75
C GLN A 171 9.09 -3.09 5.48
N LEU A 172 8.78 -1.80 5.54
CA LEU A 172 8.30 -1.04 4.38
C LEU A 172 9.36 -0.89 3.30
N LEU A 173 10.62 -0.69 3.67
CA LEU A 173 11.73 -0.60 2.72
C LEU A 173 11.99 -1.94 2.01
N GLU A 174 11.83 -3.04 2.75
CA GLU A 174 11.93 -4.43 2.26
C GLU A 174 10.77 -4.83 1.33
N LEU A 175 9.68 -4.06 1.26
CA LEU A 175 8.62 -4.29 0.28
C LEU A 175 9.01 -3.78 -1.12
N PRO A 176 8.81 -4.58 -2.18
CA PRO A 176 9.14 -4.18 -3.54
C PRO A 176 8.38 -2.91 -3.95
N ASN A 177 8.98 -2.07 -4.79
CA ASN A 177 8.29 -0.89 -5.33
C ASN A 177 7.16 -1.26 -6.30
N GLU A 178 7.29 -2.38 -7.01
CA GLU A 178 6.26 -2.93 -7.89
C GLU A 178 5.46 -3.99 -7.14
N ALA A 179 4.12 -3.91 -7.19
CA ALA A 179 3.27 -4.82 -6.42
C ALA A 179 3.35 -6.26 -6.92
N ASP A 180 3.66 -6.47 -8.19
CA ASP A 180 3.79 -7.76 -8.86
C ASP A 180 5.22 -8.31 -8.86
N SER A 181 6.19 -7.58 -8.29
CA SER A 181 7.55 -8.08 -8.11
C SER A 181 7.69 -8.97 -6.87
N SER A 182 8.48 -10.03 -6.97
CA SER A 182 8.85 -10.87 -5.83
C SER A 182 9.99 -10.28 -4.99
N GLU A 183 10.75 -9.31 -5.53
CA GLU A 183 11.97 -8.78 -4.93
C GLU A 183 12.04 -7.24 -4.94
N PRO A 184 12.69 -6.63 -3.95
CA PRO A 184 13.04 -5.21 -3.99
C PRO A 184 13.92 -4.88 -5.19
N SER A 185 13.84 -3.63 -5.66
CA SER A 185 14.77 -3.13 -6.68
C SER A 185 16.21 -3.08 -6.14
N GLU A 186 17.21 -3.08 -7.03
CA GLU A 186 18.63 -2.97 -6.64
C GLU A 186 18.92 -1.74 -5.78
N LYS A 187 18.25 -0.62 -6.08
CA LYS A 187 18.32 0.59 -5.25
C LYS A 187 17.81 0.36 -3.83
N GLN A 188 16.74 -0.41 -3.67
CA GLN A 188 16.23 -0.77 -2.34
C GLN A 188 17.16 -1.75 -1.63
N LYS A 189 17.68 -2.77 -2.32
CA LYS A 189 18.65 -3.72 -1.75
C LYS A 189 19.88 -2.98 -1.19
N LEU A 190 20.39 -1.99 -1.93
CA LEU A 190 21.49 -1.14 -1.47
C LEU A 190 21.11 -0.25 -0.27
N ALA A 191 19.86 0.23 -0.19
CA ALA A 191 19.40 0.98 0.97
C ALA A 191 19.27 0.08 2.21
N ILE A 192 18.74 -1.13 2.05
CA ILE A 192 18.58 -2.13 3.12
C ILE A 192 19.94 -2.56 3.67
N SER A 193 20.94 -2.78 2.81
CA SER A 193 22.27 -3.20 3.25
C SER A 193 22.97 -2.16 4.14
N LYS A 194 22.58 -0.88 4.04
CA LYS A 194 23.09 0.21 4.88
C LYS A 194 22.43 0.27 6.27
N LEU A 195 21.28 -0.37 6.49
CA LEU A 195 20.53 -0.33 7.75
C LEU A 195 21.04 -1.32 8.82
N GLY A 196 22.13 -2.06 8.55
CA GLY A 196 22.64 -3.09 9.47
C GLY A 196 21.70 -4.30 9.61
N PRO A 197 22.08 -5.32 10.39
CA PRO A 197 21.24 -6.50 10.63
C PRO A 197 19.96 -6.11 11.41
N PRO A 198 18.85 -6.87 11.24
CA PRO A 198 17.64 -6.60 12.00
C PRO A 198 17.93 -6.75 13.50
N THR A 199 17.58 -5.73 14.26
CA THR A 199 17.55 -5.79 15.73
C THR A 199 16.59 -6.92 16.10
N LYS A 200 17.09 -7.95 16.79
CA LYS A 200 16.23 -9.03 17.28
C LYS A 200 15.17 -8.41 18.19
N GLN A 201 13.90 -8.56 17.82
CA GLN A 201 12.82 -8.24 18.75
C GLN A 201 12.92 -9.21 19.95
N PRO A 202 12.81 -8.71 21.20
CA PRO A 202 12.81 -9.54 22.39
C PRO A 202 11.60 -10.47 22.45
#